data_AF-A0A645CJZ5-F1
#
_entry.id   AF-A0A645CJZ5-F1
#
_cell.length_a   1.000
_cell.length_b   1.000
_cell.length_c   1.000
_cell.angle_alpha   90.00
_cell.angle_beta   90.00
_cell.angle_gamma   90.00
#
_symmetry.space_group_name_H-M   'P 1'
#
loop_
_entity.id
_entity.type
_entity.pdbx_description
1 polymer ?
#
loop_
_entity_poly.entity_id
_entity_poly.type
_entity_poly.pdbx_seq_one_letter_code
_entity_poly.pdbx_strand_id
1 'polypeptide(L)'
;MVFYASALKMIAIRLSKISNDLRILSSGPRAGLAELSLPPKQPGSSIMPGKVNPVIPEVVNQVCFKVIANEMAVSLASEAAQLELNVMEPVMVQSIVESSDWLIRALDTLRIECIDGIKANEENCRHYVEHSIGIVTALKPFIGYSNCTEIAKEALKTGGSVYNLVMEKGLLTKEQLDTILDPKHMVKPTKIKL
;
A
#
# COMPACT_ATOMS: atom_id res chain seq x y z
N MET A 1 1.60 -9.17 30.55
CA MET A 1 1.93 -9.95 29.34
C MET A 1 0.95 -9.69 28.20
N VAL A 2 -0.36 -9.77 28.40
CA VAL A 2 -1.38 -9.51 27.36
C VAL A 2 -1.18 -8.17 26.64
N PHE A 3 -1.08 -7.06 27.37
CA PHE A 3 -0.88 -5.74 26.77
C PHE A 3 0.34 -5.68 25.82
N TYR A 4 1.46 -6.30 26.23
CA TYR A 4 2.67 -6.36 25.42
C TYR A 4 2.45 -7.20 24.15
N ALA A 5 1.83 -8.38 24.27
CA ALA A 5 1.47 -9.20 23.11
C ALA A 5 0.53 -8.46 22.14
N SER A 6 -0.48 -7.75 22.66
CA SER A 6 -1.38 -6.92 21.84
C SER A 6 -0.62 -5.80 21.11
N ALA A 7 0.40 -5.19 21.73
CA ALA A 7 1.26 -4.23 21.04
C ALA A 7 2.06 -4.87 19.90
N LEU A 8 2.60 -6.07 20.10
CA LEU A 8 3.26 -6.83 19.02
C LEU A 8 2.29 -7.16 17.87
N LYS A 9 1.05 -7.56 18.20
CA LYS A 9 -0.02 -7.76 17.20
C LYS A 9 -0.29 -6.48 16.39
N MET A 10 -0.36 -5.32 17.04
CA MET A 10 -0.58 -4.05 16.33
C MET A 10 0.55 -3.75 15.33
N ILE A 11 1.80 -4.03 15.70
CA ILE A 11 2.94 -3.91 14.78
C ILE A 11 2.78 -4.90 13.62
N ALA A 12 2.47 -6.17 13.91
CA ALA A 12 2.28 -7.21 12.89
C ALA A 12 1.17 -6.86 11.89
N ILE A 13 0.04 -6.32 12.34
CA ILE A 13 -1.06 -5.89 11.45
C ILE A 13 -0.59 -4.80 10.48
N ARG A 14 0.11 -3.77 10.98
CA ARG A 14 0.63 -2.67 10.16
C ARG A 14 1.70 -3.16 9.18
N LEU A 15 2.62 -3.98 9.65
CA LEU A 15 3.70 -4.55 8.84
C LEU A 15 3.15 -5.48 7.75
N SER A 16 2.11 -6.24 8.06
CA SER A 16 1.41 -7.09 7.09
C SER A 16 0.74 -6.25 6.00
N LYS A 17 0.08 -5.14 6.37
CA LYS A 17 -0.49 -4.20 5.40
C LYS A 17 0.58 -3.59 4.49
N ILE A 18 1.69 -3.11 5.06
CA ILE A 18 2.83 -2.58 4.28
C ILE A 18 3.33 -3.64 3.29
N SER A 19 3.50 -4.88 3.75
CA SER A 19 3.93 -5.99 2.89
C SER A 19 2.91 -6.29 1.78
N ASN A 20 1.60 -6.21 2.07
CA ASN A 20 0.55 -6.37 1.07
C ASN A 20 0.59 -5.28 0.00
N ASP A 21 0.75 -4.02 0.40
CA ASP A 21 0.88 -2.89 -0.53
C ASP A 21 2.09 -3.09 -1.45
N LEU A 22 3.25 -3.47 -0.90
CA LEU A 22 4.45 -3.74 -1.71
C LEU A 22 4.19 -4.82 -2.75
N ARG A 23 3.48 -5.90 -2.40
CA ARG A 23 3.13 -6.98 -3.34
C ARG A 23 2.15 -6.52 -4.42
N ILE A 24 1.17 -5.67 -4.07
CA ILE A 24 0.20 -5.13 -5.02
C ILE A 24 0.86 -4.13 -5.98
N LEU A 25 1.61 -3.16 -5.44
CA LEU A 25 2.28 -2.11 -6.22
C LEU A 25 3.38 -2.67 -7.14
N SER A 26 3.96 -3.83 -6.79
CA SER A 26 4.93 -4.55 -7.63
C SER A 26 4.32 -5.65 -8.51
N SER A 27 2.99 -5.80 -8.52
CA SER A 27 2.32 -6.78 -9.38
C SER A 27 2.59 -6.48 -10.85
N GLY A 28 2.92 -7.49 -11.67
CA GLY A 28 3.30 -7.27 -13.06
C GLY A 28 4.16 -8.40 -13.64
N PRO A 29 5.04 -8.12 -14.63
CA PRO A 29 5.44 -6.78 -15.09
C PRO A 29 4.52 -6.17 -16.15
N ARG A 30 3.61 -6.95 -16.76
CA ARG A 30 2.73 -6.47 -17.85
C ARG A 30 1.23 -6.55 -17.56
N ALA A 31 0.83 -7.32 -16.56
CA ALA A 31 -0.58 -7.58 -16.22
C ALA A 31 -0.87 -7.26 -14.74
N GLY A 32 -0.31 -6.15 -14.24
CA GLY A 32 -0.48 -5.65 -12.89
C GLY A 32 -0.23 -4.14 -12.84
N LEU A 33 -0.01 -3.59 -11.64
CA LEU A 33 0.24 -2.15 -11.47
C LEU A 33 1.66 -1.74 -11.90
N ALA A 34 2.66 -2.55 -11.53
CA ALA A 34 4.06 -2.31 -11.85
C ALA A 34 4.53 -0.86 -11.54
N GLU A 35 4.02 -0.27 -10.46
CA GLU A 35 4.43 1.04 -9.95
C GLU A 35 5.78 0.96 -9.23
N LEU A 36 6.04 -0.18 -8.59
CA LEU A 36 7.29 -0.46 -7.90
C LEU A 36 8.00 -1.69 -8.49
N SER A 37 9.33 -1.64 -8.49
CA SER A 37 10.20 -2.79 -8.71
C SER A 37 10.91 -3.14 -7.41
N LEU A 38 10.71 -4.36 -6.94
CA LEU A 38 11.38 -4.89 -5.75
C LEU A 38 12.66 -5.65 -6.15
N PRO A 39 13.70 -5.69 -5.29
CA PRO A 39 14.92 -6.44 -5.56
C PRO A 39 14.63 -7.93 -5.85
N PRO A 40 15.15 -8.49 -6.97
CA PRO A 40 15.00 -9.91 -7.26
C PRO A 40 15.92 -10.72 -6.34
N LYS A 41 15.34 -11.62 -5.54
CA LYS A 41 16.11 -12.46 -4.61
C LYS A 41 16.31 -13.90 -5.05
N GLN A 42 15.33 -14.45 -5.79
CA GLN A 42 15.39 -15.83 -6.27
C GLN A 42 14.48 -16.02 -7.48
N PRO A 43 14.70 -17.09 -8.28
CA PRO A 43 13.74 -17.53 -9.28
C PRO A 43 12.36 -17.80 -8.65
N GLY A 44 11.32 -17.21 -9.22
CA GLY A 44 9.96 -17.26 -8.71
C GLY A 44 9.14 -18.45 -9.19
N SER A 45 9.65 -19.24 -10.13
CA SER A 45 8.96 -20.43 -10.65
C SER A 45 9.94 -21.41 -11.25
N SER A 46 9.70 -22.70 -11.02
CA SER A 46 10.42 -23.79 -11.67
C SER A 46 10.08 -23.98 -13.15
N ILE A 47 8.92 -23.47 -13.60
CA ILE A 47 8.41 -23.66 -14.98
C ILE A 47 8.37 -22.39 -15.81
N MET A 48 8.31 -21.20 -15.20
CA MET A 48 8.26 -19.91 -15.91
C MET A 48 9.65 -19.24 -15.89
N PRO A 49 10.44 -19.34 -16.97
CA PRO A 49 11.77 -18.72 -17.02
C PRO A 49 11.68 -17.21 -16.83
N GLY A 50 12.56 -16.66 -16.00
CA GLY A 50 12.63 -15.21 -15.73
C GLY A 50 11.55 -14.66 -14.78
N LYS A 51 10.60 -15.48 -14.30
CA LYS A 51 9.64 -15.03 -13.28
C LYS A 51 10.36 -14.80 -11.95
N VAL A 52 10.07 -13.66 -11.32
CA VAL A 52 10.54 -13.30 -9.97
C VAL A 52 9.31 -12.94 -9.12
N ASN A 53 9.26 -13.42 -7.87
CA ASN A 53 8.16 -13.16 -6.94
C ASN A 53 8.61 -12.21 -5.81
N PRO A 54 7.67 -11.48 -5.19
CA PRO A 54 7.95 -10.63 -4.03
C PRO A 54 8.07 -11.45 -2.73
N VAL A 55 9.01 -12.40 -2.69
CA VAL A 55 9.13 -13.41 -1.61
C VAL A 55 9.45 -12.80 -0.24
N ILE A 56 10.11 -11.65 -0.20
CA ILE A 56 10.46 -10.98 1.05
C ILE A 56 9.21 -10.42 1.77
N PRO A 57 8.34 -9.62 1.12
CA PRO A 57 7.02 -9.32 1.68
C PRO A 57 6.19 -10.56 2.05
N GLU A 58 6.28 -11.65 1.28
CA GLU A 58 5.52 -12.89 1.55
C GLU A 58 5.93 -13.57 2.87
N VAL A 59 7.24 -13.68 3.16
CA VAL A 59 7.69 -14.27 4.43
C VAL A 59 7.34 -13.36 5.61
N VAL A 60 7.38 -12.04 5.42
CA VAL A 60 6.96 -11.08 6.45
C VAL A 60 5.47 -11.21 6.75
N ASN A 61 4.62 -11.38 5.73
CA ASN A 61 3.19 -11.64 5.95
C ASN A 61 2.98 -12.90 6.81
N GLN A 62 3.69 -13.99 6.52
CA GLN A 62 3.59 -15.24 7.29
C GLN A 62 4.03 -15.07 8.75
N VAL A 63 5.13 -14.35 8.99
CA VAL A 63 5.54 -13.98 10.36
C VAL A 63 4.46 -13.17 11.07
N CYS A 64 3.87 -12.18 10.40
CA CYS A 64 2.80 -11.37 10.98
C CYS A 64 1.58 -12.24 11.35
N PHE A 65 1.20 -13.21 10.51
CA PHE A 65 0.10 -14.13 10.84
C PHE A 65 0.41 -14.95 12.09
N LYS A 66 1.65 -15.45 12.22
CA LYS A 66 2.07 -16.20 13.41
C LYS A 66 2.04 -15.34 14.68
N VAL A 67 2.51 -14.10 14.61
CA VAL A 67 2.48 -13.15 15.75
C VAL A 67 1.04 -12.87 16.20
N ILE A 68 0.11 -12.70 15.26
CA ILE A 68 -1.32 -12.49 15.57
C ILE A 68 -1.88 -13.74 16.27
N ALA A 69 -1.55 -14.94 15.78
CA ALA A 69 -1.99 -16.19 16.41
C ALA A 69 -1.40 -16.37 17.82
N ASN A 70 -0.12 -16.03 18.01
CA ASN A 70 0.54 -16.09 19.31
C ASN A 70 -0.09 -15.11 20.32
N GLU A 71 -0.54 -13.92 19.87
CA GLU A 71 -1.27 -12.99 20.74
C GLU A 71 -2.62 -13.55 21.21
N MET A 72 -3.32 -14.31 20.35
CA MET A 72 -4.54 -15.01 20.74
C MET A 72 -4.23 -16.09 21.80
N ALA A 73 -3.16 -16.86 21.62
CA ALA A 73 -2.72 -17.86 22.61
C ALA A 73 -2.40 -17.21 23.98
N VAL A 74 -1.71 -16.07 23.99
CA VAL A 74 -1.43 -15.30 25.22
C VAL A 74 -2.73 -14.81 25.88
N SER A 75 -3.70 -14.36 25.08
CA SER A 75 -4.98 -13.87 25.59
C SER A 75 -5.78 -14.99 26.27
N LEU A 76 -5.87 -16.16 25.62
CA LEU A 76 -6.53 -17.35 26.18
C LEU A 76 -5.82 -17.85 27.45
N ALA A 77 -4.48 -17.94 27.43
CA ALA A 77 -3.70 -18.37 28.59
C ALA A 77 -3.81 -17.39 29.77
N SER A 78 -3.94 -16.09 29.51
CA SER A 78 -4.13 -15.10 30.55
C SER A 78 -5.48 -15.19 31.25
N GLU A 79 -6.54 -15.57 30.54
CA GLU A 79 -7.89 -15.72 31.09
C GLU A 79 -8.02 -16.95 32.00
N ALA A 80 -7.29 -18.02 31.69
CA ALA A 80 -7.30 -19.29 32.42
C ALA A 80 -6.66 -19.28 33.83
N ALA A 81 -6.38 -18.09 34.40
CA ALA A 81 -5.87 -17.97 35.76
C ALA A 81 -6.90 -18.50 36.78
N GLN A 82 -6.42 -19.15 37.84
CA GLN A 82 -7.29 -19.71 38.88
C GLN A 82 -6.82 -19.24 40.26
N LEU A 83 -7.64 -18.43 40.92
CA LEU A 83 -7.38 -17.86 42.23
C LEU A 83 -6.01 -17.14 42.28
N GLU A 84 -5.08 -17.58 43.13
CA GLU A 84 -3.81 -16.89 43.39
C GLU A 84 -2.74 -17.09 42.30
N LEU A 85 -2.94 -17.97 41.31
CA LEU A 85 -1.89 -18.31 40.34
C LEU A 85 -2.40 -18.58 38.93
N ASN A 86 -1.63 -18.11 37.94
CA ASN A 86 -1.80 -18.53 36.55
C ASN A 86 -0.71 -19.56 36.19
N VAL A 87 -1.12 -20.82 35.97
CA VAL A 87 -0.19 -21.91 35.61
C VAL A 87 0.11 -21.99 34.11
N MET A 88 -0.51 -21.13 33.29
CA MET A 88 -0.34 -21.08 31.83
C MET A 88 0.78 -20.12 31.39
N GLU A 89 1.49 -19.50 32.34
CA GLU A 89 2.62 -18.60 32.05
C GLU A 89 3.68 -19.17 31.08
N PRO A 90 4.03 -20.48 31.09
CA PRO A 90 5.00 -21.02 30.15
C PRO A 90 4.65 -20.79 28.67
N VAL A 91 3.38 -21.00 28.27
CA VAL A 91 2.96 -20.76 26.88
C VAL A 91 2.88 -19.28 26.56
N MET A 92 2.54 -18.44 27.55
CA MET A 92 2.52 -16.98 27.37
C MET A 92 3.91 -16.44 27.09
N VAL A 93 4.91 -16.84 27.89
CA VAL A 93 6.29 -16.39 27.74
C VAL A 93 6.88 -16.90 26.42
N GLN A 94 6.69 -18.18 26.10
CA GLN A 94 7.18 -18.75 24.84
C GLN A 94 6.60 -18.00 23.63
N SER A 95 5.28 -17.76 23.61
CA SER A 95 4.59 -17.05 22.52
C SER A 95 5.09 -15.62 22.34
N ILE A 96 5.35 -14.91 23.45
CA ILE A 96 5.84 -13.53 23.43
C ILE A 96 7.30 -13.47 22.94
N VAL A 97 8.16 -14.35 23.44
CA VAL A 97 9.57 -14.38 23.05
C VAL A 97 9.73 -14.76 21.58
N GLU A 98 9.01 -15.79 21.11
CA GLU A 98 8.98 -16.18 19.70
C GLU A 98 8.51 -15.03 18.81
N SER A 99 7.41 -14.37 19.18
CA SER A 99 6.87 -13.24 18.40
C SER A 99 7.85 -12.08 18.33
N SER A 100 8.58 -11.80 19.42
CA SER A 100 9.56 -10.73 19.48
C SER A 100 10.76 -11.01 18.58
N ASP A 101 11.36 -12.20 18.68
CA ASP A 101 12.50 -12.61 17.86
C ASP A 101 12.12 -12.63 16.36
N TRP A 102 10.96 -13.19 16.03
CA TRP A 102 10.52 -13.27 14.63
C TRP A 102 10.22 -11.90 14.04
N LEU A 103 9.61 -10.97 14.78
CA LEU A 103 9.39 -9.62 14.30
C LEU A 103 10.70 -8.87 14.04
N ILE A 104 11.69 -9.00 14.93
CA ILE A 104 13.01 -8.38 14.74
C ILE A 104 13.63 -8.89 13.43
N ARG A 105 13.67 -10.22 13.24
CA ARG A 105 14.22 -10.84 12.03
C ARG A 105 13.45 -10.46 10.77
N ALA A 106 12.12 -10.41 10.84
CA ALA A 106 11.28 -10.03 9.72
C ALA A 106 11.47 -8.56 9.32
N LEU A 107 11.62 -7.66 10.29
CA LEU A 107 11.90 -6.24 10.04
C LEU A 107 13.27 -6.05 9.38
N ASP A 108 14.32 -6.71 9.89
CA ASP A 108 15.65 -6.65 9.28
C ASP A 108 15.66 -7.25 7.87
N THR A 109 15.02 -8.40 7.69
CA THR A 109 14.89 -9.04 6.37
C THR A 109 14.14 -8.13 5.40
N LEU A 110 13.01 -7.54 5.82
CA LEU A 110 12.25 -6.64 4.96
C LEU A 110 13.08 -5.42 4.56
N ARG A 111 13.76 -4.79 5.53
CA ARG A 111 14.57 -3.59 5.30
C ARG A 111 15.69 -3.87 4.30
N ILE A 112 16.55 -4.85 4.63
CA ILE A 112 17.78 -5.14 3.89
C ILE A 112 17.47 -5.78 2.53
N GLU A 113 16.55 -6.74 2.50
CA GLU A 113 16.31 -7.57 1.32
C GLU A 113 15.20 -7.01 0.41
N CYS A 114 14.49 -5.96 0.82
CA CYS A 114 13.43 -5.37 0.01
C CYS A 114 13.49 -3.85 -0.01
N ILE A 115 13.27 -3.19 1.13
CA ILE A 115 13.05 -1.73 1.20
C ILE A 115 14.23 -0.93 0.64
N ASP A 116 15.46 -1.27 1.05
CA ASP A 116 16.66 -0.52 0.67
C ASP A 116 16.93 -0.54 -0.85
N GLY A 117 16.31 -1.45 -1.60
CA GLY A 117 16.47 -1.59 -3.04
C GLY A 117 15.22 -1.31 -3.88
N ILE A 118 14.13 -0.79 -3.29
CA ILE A 118 12.92 -0.44 -4.04
C ILE A 118 13.22 0.64 -5.08
N LYS A 119 12.69 0.46 -6.30
CA LYS A 119 12.70 1.49 -7.35
C LYS A 119 11.28 1.77 -7.82
N ALA A 120 10.96 3.03 -8.07
CA ALA A 120 9.71 3.41 -8.71
C ALA A 120 9.82 3.25 -10.23
N ASN A 121 8.72 2.86 -10.86
CA ASN A 121 8.53 2.98 -12.30
C ASN A 121 7.83 4.32 -12.59
N GLU A 122 8.63 5.37 -12.76
CA GLU A 122 8.13 6.74 -12.91
C GLU A 122 7.21 6.90 -14.13
N GLU A 123 7.46 6.15 -15.21
CA GLU A 123 6.65 6.19 -16.42
C GLU A 123 5.24 5.64 -16.16
N ASN A 124 5.14 4.47 -15.54
CA ASN A 124 3.85 3.88 -15.17
C ASN A 124 3.09 4.77 -14.18
N CYS A 125 3.77 5.26 -13.14
CA CYS A 125 3.13 6.15 -12.15
C CYS A 125 2.60 7.43 -12.81
N ARG A 126 3.38 8.05 -13.71
CA ARG A 126 2.94 9.22 -14.48
C ARG A 126 1.75 8.91 -15.36
N HIS A 127 1.80 7.79 -16.09
CA HIS A 127 0.71 7.34 -16.94
C HIS A 127 -0.60 7.21 -16.15
N TYR A 128 -0.57 6.57 -14.97
CA TYR A 128 -1.77 6.44 -14.13
C TYR A 128 -2.32 7.78 -13.65
N VAL A 129 -1.47 8.74 -13.30
CA VAL A 129 -1.93 10.08 -12.90
C VAL A 129 -2.60 10.79 -14.09
N GLU A 130 -1.96 10.81 -15.25
CA GLU A 130 -2.44 11.52 -16.45
C GLU A 130 -3.74 10.92 -17.02
N HIS A 131 -3.95 9.61 -16.84
CA HIS A 131 -5.14 8.89 -17.34
C HIS A 131 -6.20 8.67 -16.25
N SER A 132 -5.95 9.11 -15.02
CA SER A 132 -6.92 9.00 -13.94
C SER A 132 -8.04 10.02 -14.09
N ILE A 133 -9.28 9.56 -13.99
CA ILE A 133 -10.45 10.45 -13.92
C ILE A 133 -10.41 11.29 -12.64
N GLY A 134 -9.74 10.83 -11.58
CA GLY A 134 -9.68 11.51 -10.29
C GLY A 134 -9.08 12.91 -10.33
N ILE A 135 -8.25 13.23 -11.33
CA ILE A 135 -7.67 14.58 -11.48
C ILE A 135 -8.73 15.65 -11.72
N VAL A 136 -9.94 15.27 -12.17
CA VAL A 136 -11.08 16.19 -12.35
C VAL A 136 -11.45 16.91 -11.06
N THR A 137 -11.14 16.33 -9.89
CA THR A 137 -11.42 16.95 -8.59
C THR A 137 -10.69 18.28 -8.40
N ALA A 138 -9.51 18.44 -9.00
CA ALA A 138 -8.76 19.70 -8.98
C ALA A 138 -9.48 20.84 -9.70
N LEU A 139 -10.39 20.52 -10.62
CA LEU A 139 -11.14 21.50 -11.43
C LEU A 139 -12.38 22.05 -10.70
N LYS A 140 -12.84 21.36 -9.64
CA LYS A 140 -14.07 21.72 -8.90
C LYS A 140 -14.17 23.20 -8.50
N PRO A 141 -13.10 23.86 -8.00
CA PRO A 141 -13.16 25.28 -7.64
C PRO A 141 -13.35 26.23 -8.82
N PHE A 142 -13.06 25.79 -10.05
CA PHE A 142 -13.03 26.63 -11.25
C PHE A 142 -14.25 26.43 -12.14
N ILE A 143 -14.68 25.18 -12.32
CA ILE A 143 -15.79 24.83 -13.22
C ILE A 143 -17.02 24.28 -12.48
N GLY A 144 -16.95 24.14 -11.16
CA GLY A 144 -18.06 23.66 -10.33
C GLY A 144 -18.30 22.14 -10.40
N TYR A 145 -19.10 21.65 -9.45
CA TYR A 145 -19.33 20.21 -9.26
C TYR A 145 -20.09 19.55 -10.43
N SER A 146 -21.07 20.27 -11.02
CA SER A 146 -21.89 19.74 -12.12
C SER A 146 -21.04 19.43 -13.35
N ASN A 147 -20.21 20.38 -13.80
CA ASN A 147 -19.34 20.20 -14.95
C ASN A 147 -18.29 19.11 -14.69
N CYS A 148 -17.69 19.05 -13.50
CA CYS A 148 -16.77 17.97 -13.14
C CYS A 148 -17.43 16.59 -13.21
N THR A 149 -18.69 16.48 -12.74
CA THR A 149 -19.44 15.21 -12.77
C THR A 149 -19.75 14.78 -14.20
N GLU A 150 -20.10 15.72 -15.07
CA GLU A 150 -20.33 15.44 -16.49
C GLU A 150 -19.06 14.95 -17.18
N ILE A 151 -17.94 15.66 -17.01
CA ILE A 151 -16.63 15.26 -17.55
C ILE A 151 -16.24 13.87 -17.06
N ALA A 152 -16.39 13.59 -15.76
CA ALA A 152 -16.03 12.29 -15.20
C ALA A 152 -16.88 11.14 -15.80
N LYS A 153 -18.18 11.36 -15.98
CA LYS A 153 -19.08 10.39 -16.63
C LYS A 153 -18.72 10.17 -18.09
N GLU A 154 -18.38 11.25 -18.80
CA GLU A 154 -17.97 11.17 -20.19
C GLU A 154 -16.64 10.44 -20.36
N ALA A 155 -15.62 10.79 -19.56
CA ALA A 155 -14.33 10.11 -19.53
C ALA A 155 -14.47 8.60 -19.29
N LEU A 156 -15.33 8.21 -18.34
CA LEU A 156 -15.58 6.79 -18.05
C LEU A 156 -16.28 6.07 -19.22
N LYS A 157 -17.17 6.75 -19.94
CA LYS A 157 -17.93 6.18 -21.06
C LYS A 157 -17.09 6.09 -22.34
N THR A 158 -16.25 7.08 -22.61
CA THR A 158 -15.51 7.19 -23.88
C THR A 158 -14.07 6.68 -23.78
N GLY A 159 -13.52 6.57 -22.56
CA GLY A 159 -12.10 6.34 -22.34
C GLY A 159 -11.24 7.58 -22.63
N GLY A 160 -11.85 8.74 -22.89
CA GLY A 160 -11.14 10.00 -23.12
C GLY A 160 -10.49 10.55 -21.86
N SER A 161 -9.41 11.31 -22.01
CA SER A 161 -8.74 11.97 -20.88
C SER A 161 -9.56 13.15 -20.37
N VAL A 162 -9.50 13.39 -19.05
CA VAL A 162 -10.13 14.57 -18.43
C VAL A 162 -9.62 15.86 -19.08
N TYR A 163 -8.33 15.92 -19.38
CA TYR A 163 -7.70 17.06 -20.04
C TYR A 163 -8.37 17.40 -21.38
N ASN A 164 -8.50 16.41 -22.26
CA ASN A 164 -9.06 16.63 -23.60
C ASN A 164 -10.54 17.02 -23.53
N LEU A 165 -11.33 16.37 -22.65
CA LEU A 165 -12.76 16.66 -22.51
C LEU A 165 -13.02 18.09 -21.98
N VAL A 166 -12.17 18.60 -21.09
CA VAL A 166 -12.27 19.98 -20.59
C VAL A 166 -11.96 20.98 -21.70
N MET A 167 -10.94 20.70 -22.52
CA MET A 167 -10.57 21.52 -23.67
C MET A 167 -11.66 21.51 -24.75
N GLU A 168 -12.21 20.35 -25.08
CA GLU A 168 -13.28 20.18 -26.08
C GLU A 168 -14.55 20.93 -25.70
N LYS A 169 -14.91 20.94 -24.41
CA LYS A 169 -16.06 21.69 -23.89
C LYS A 169 -15.78 23.18 -23.69
N GLY A 170 -14.55 23.64 -23.91
CA GLY A 170 -14.17 25.06 -23.79
C GLY A 170 -14.35 25.64 -22.39
N LEU A 171 -14.25 24.80 -21.35
CA LEU A 171 -14.53 25.21 -19.97
C LEU A 171 -13.36 26.00 -19.35
N LEU A 172 -12.15 25.77 -19.83
CA LEU A 172 -10.91 26.44 -19.41
C LEU A 172 -9.99 26.64 -20.62
N THR A 173 -9.13 27.65 -20.54
CA THR A 173 -8.03 27.80 -21.50
C THR A 173 -6.94 26.75 -21.26
N LYS A 174 -6.09 26.52 -22.25
CA LYS A 174 -4.99 25.57 -22.15
C LYS A 174 -4.04 25.95 -21.00
N GLU A 175 -3.69 27.23 -20.89
CA GLU A 175 -2.78 27.75 -19.88
C GLU A 175 -3.34 27.56 -18.46
N GLN A 176 -4.64 27.80 -18.29
CA GLN A 176 -5.32 27.54 -17.02
C GLN A 176 -5.32 26.04 -16.69
N LEU A 177 -5.64 25.19 -17.68
CA LEU A 177 -5.72 23.76 -17.47
C LEU A 177 -4.36 23.13 -17.14
N ASP A 178 -3.31 23.52 -17.87
CA ASP A 178 -1.91 23.11 -17.63
C ASP A 178 -1.48 23.52 -16.21
N THR A 179 -1.87 24.72 -15.77
CA THR A 179 -1.55 25.20 -14.41
C THR A 179 -2.32 24.42 -13.33
N ILE A 180 -3.61 24.16 -13.53
CA ILE A 180 -4.45 23.49 -12.51
C ILE A 180 -4.11 22.00 -12.39
N LEU A 181 -3.88 21.33 -13.52
CA LEU A 181 -3.62 19.89 -13.57
C LEU A 181 -2.13 19.53 -13.47
N ASP A 182 -1.24 20.48 -13.18
CA ASP A 182 0.14 20.15 -12.79
C ASP A 182 0.11 19.29 -11.51
N PRO A 183 0.63 18.04 -11.54
CA PRO A 183 0.66 17.15 -10.37
C PRO A 183 1.30 17.79 -9.12
N LYS A 184 2.24 18.73 -9.29
CA LYS A 184 2.86 19.45 -8.16
C LYS A 184 1.86 20.27 -7.35
N HIS A 185 0.75 20.69 -7.95
CA HIS A 185 -0.32 21.43 -7.27
C HIS A 185 -1.36 20.52 -6.61
N MET A 186 -1.37 19.21 -6.94
CA MET A 186 -2.35 18.24 -6.45
C MET A 186 -1.87 17.41 -5.26
N VAL A 187 -0.61 17.57 -4.82
CA VAL A 187 -0.02 16.82 -3.69
C VAL A 187 -0.06 17.57 -2.35
N LYS A 188 -0.55 18.82 -2.35
CA LYS A 188 -0.71 19.66 -1.15
C LYS A 188 -1.72 20.78 -1.40
N PRO A 189 -2.33 21.37 -0.35
CA PRO A 189 -3.18 22.55 -0.51
C PRO A 189 -2.40 23.68 -1.18
N THR A 190 -2.86 24.10 -2.36
CA THR A 190 -2.18 25.13 -3.18
C THR A 190 -3.18 26.19 -3.58
N LYS A 191 -2.80 27.48 -3.45
CA LYS A 191 -3.58 28.60 -3.99
C LYS A 191 -3.16 28.84 -5.43
N ILE A 192 -4.01 28.48 -6.37
CA ILE A 192 -3.82 28.75 -7.80
C ILE A 192 -4.54 30.06 -8.13
N LYS A 193 -3.82 31.01 -8.72
CA LYS A 193 -4.39 32.24 -9.30
C LYS A 193 -4.32 32.09 -10.81
N LEU A 194 -5.48 32.18 -11.46
CA LEU A 194 -5.64 32.12 -12.91
C LEU A 194 -5.72 33.52 -13.51
#